data_AF-A0A843TSH6-F1
#
_entry.id   AF-A0A843TSH6-F1
#
_cell.length_a   1.000
_cell.length_b   1.000
_cell.length_c   1.000
_cell.angle_alpha   90.00
_cell.angle_beta   90.00
_cell.angle_gamma   90.00
#
_symmetry.space_group_name_H-M   'P 1'
#
loop_
_entity.id
_entity.type
_entity.pdbx_description
1 polymer ?
#
loop_
_entity_poly.entity_id
_entity_poly.type
_entity_poly.pdbx_seq_one_letter_code
_entity_poly.pdbx_strand_id
1 'polypeptide(L)'
;MSVIDILTRVDSICKKYDKYDVDKQRDLNVSGDDAFARLFTDVENDIEAALQKAELASKEKNRASAVALNAEIRRTKARLLEEVPKLERLAIKKVGNSPSILLLPSIVDDV
;
A
#
# COMPACT_ATOMS: atom_id res chain seq x y z
N MET A 1 16.18 8.59 47.02
CA MET A 1 15.41 8.89 45.79
C MET A 1 14.30 9.84 46.18
N SER A 2 14.39 11.10 45.76
CA SER A 2 13.34 12.10 45.92
C SER A 2 12.24 11.89 44.88
N VAL A 3 11.03 12.38 45.16
CA VAL A 3 9.93 12.40 44.19
C VAL A 3 10.35 13.09 42.87
N ILE A 4 11.20 14.11 42.98
CA ILE A 4 11.78 14.82 41.83
C ILE A 4 12.68 13.91 40.99
N ASP A 5 13.47 13.03 41.62
CA ASP A 5 14.32 12.06 40.92
C ASP A 5 13.47 11.01 40.20
N ILE A 6 12.33 10.64 40.78
CA ILE A 6 11.39 9.69 40.17
C ILE A 6 10.74 10.32 38.93
N LEU A 7 10.25 11.55 39.05
CA LEU A 7 9.57 12.25 37.95
C LEU A 7 10.50 12.50 36.76
N THR A 8 11.74 12.92 37.00
CA THR A 8 12.74 13.14 35.95
C THR A 8 13.18 11.83 35.28
N ARG A 9 13.28 10.74 36.06
CA ARG A 9 13.56 9.40 35.51
C ARG A 9 12.39 8.86 34.68
N VAL A 10 11.15 9.06 35.12
CA VAL A 10 9.96 8.66 34.35
C VAL A 10 9.87 9.46 33.06
N ASP A 11 10.06 10.79 33.10
CA ASP A 11 10.05 11.64 31.91
C ASP A 11 11.11 11.23 30.87
N SER A 12 12.34 10.94 31.31
CA SER A 12 13.40 10.45 30.43
C SER A 12 13.13 9.06 29.86
N ILE A 13 12.45 8.18 30.61
CA ILE A 13 11.96 6.89 30.10
C ILE A 13 10.88 7.13 29.04
N CYS A 14 9.84 7.92 29.32
CA CYS A 14 8.79 8.24 28.36
C CYS A 14 9.38 8.77 27.05
N LYS A 15 10.28 9.77 27.12
CA LYS A 15 10.97 10.33 25.94
C LYS A 15 11.79 9.30 25.15
N LYS A 16 12.40 8.32 25.82
CA LYS A 16 13.17 7.26 25.16
C LYS A 16 12.27 6.30 24.36
N TYR A 17 11.03 6.12 24.81
CA TYR A 17 10.06 5.21 24.19
C TYR A 17 9.02 5.92 23.31
N ASP A 18 8.99 7.25 23.24
CA ASP A 18 8.16 8.04 22.32
C ASP A 18 8.25 7.55 20.86
N LYS A 19 9.42 7.06 20.42
CA LYS A 19 9.62 6.47 19.09
C LYS A 19 8.93 5.14 18.83
N TYR A 20 8.30 4.55 19.85
CA TYR A 20 7.49 3.33 19.75
C TYR A 20 6.00 3.62 19.94
N ASP A 21 5.66 4.88 20.23
CA ASP A 21 4.27 5.33 20.24
C ASP A 21 3.77 5.35 18.79
N VAL A 22 3.03 4.30 18.43
CA VAL A 22 2.47 4.07 17.10
C VAL A 22 1.39 5.11 16.77
N ASP A 23 0.66 5.62 17.78
CA ASP A 23 -0.35 6.65 17.59
C ASP A 23 0.32 8.00 17.28
N LYS A 24 1.38 8.35 18.01
CA LYS A 24 2.18 9.56 17.76
C LYS A 24 2.92 9.52 16.42
N GLN A 25 3.40 8.35 15.99
CA GLN A 25 4.01 8.16 14.67
C GLN A 25 3.00 8.24 13.52
N ARG A 26 1.77 7.76 13.75
CA ARG A 26 0.69 7.86 12.76
C ARG A 26 0.39 9.32 12.43
N ASP A 27 0.28 10.19 13.44
CA ASP A 27 0.04 11.62 13.23
C ASP A 27 1.22 12.36 12.59
N LEU A 28 2.46 11.95 12.89
CA LEU A 28 3.67 12.52 12.26
C LEU A 28 3.84 12.09 10.80
N ASN A 29 3.43 10.86 10.45
CA ASN A 29 3.45 10.35 9.07
C ASN A 29 2.30 10.87 8.19
N VAL A 30 1.27 11.49 8.78
CA VAL A 30 0.18 12.14 8.01
C VAL A 30 0.66 13.43 7.32
N SER A 31 1.80 13.99 7.74
CA SER A 31 2.29 15.31 7.31
C SER A 31 3.13 15.32 6.02
N GLY A 32 3.41 14.18 5.38
CA GLY A 32 4.21 14.15 4.15
C GLY A 32 3.75 13.05 3.20
N ASP A 33 2.95 13.44 2.20
CA ASP A 33 2.60 12.71 0.98
C ASP A 33 3.14 11.27 0.91
N ASP A 34 2.41 10.33 1.50
CA ASP A 34 2.73 8.91 1.43
C ASP A 34 2.41 8.39 0.02
N ALA A 35 3.33 8.65 -0.91
CA ALA A 35 3.20 8.27 -2.31
C ALA A 35 2.95 6.77 -2.49
N PHE A 36 3.42 5.93 -1.55
CA PHE A 36 3.09 4.51 -1.54
C PHE A 36 1.61 4.29 -1.23
N ALA A 37 1.09 4.88 -0.14
CA ALA A 37 -0.31 4.70 0.23
C ALA A 37 -1.26 5.23 -0.85
N ARG A 38 -0.94 6.37 -1.47
CA ARG A 38 -1.75 6.90 -2.59
C ARG A 38 -1.78 5.93 -3.77
N LEU A 39 -0.61 5.51 -4.24
CA LEU A 39 -0.53 4.58 -5.37
C LEU A 39 -1.16 3.22 -5.04
N PHE A 40 -1.00 2.75 -3.80
CA PHE A 40 -1.63 1.52 -3.33
C PHE A 40 -3.15 1.61 -3.41
N THR A 41 -3.74 2.68 -2.88
CA THR A 41 -5.19 2.91 -2.95
C THR A 41 -5.67 3.05 -4.40
N ASP A 42 -4.92 3.74 -5.27
CA ASP A 42 -5.27 3.85 -6.69
C ASP A 42 -5.26 2.47 -7.38
N VAL A 43 -4.25 1.65 -7.10
CA VAL A 43 -4.14 0.27 -7.61
C VAL A 43 -5.28 -0.61 -7.10
N GLU A 44 -5.63 -0.52 -5.81
CA GLU A 44 -6.77 -1.25 -5.23
C GLU A 44 -8.09 -0.86 -5.91
N ASN A 45 -8.33 0.44 -6.08
CA ASN A 45 -9.52 0.95 -6.76
C ASN A 45 -9.62 0.47 -8.21
N ASP A 46 -8.50 0.49 -8.95
CA ASP A 46 -8.45 0.03 -10.34
C ASP A 46 -8.69 -1.49 -10.45
N ILE A 47 -8.20 -2.29 -9.49
CA ILE A 47 -8.47 -3.72 -9.41
C ILE A 47 -9.95 -3.97 -9.12
N GLU A 48 -10.52 -3.30 -8.12
CA GLU A 48 -11.93 -3.47 -7.76
C GLU A 48 -12.83 -3.09 -8.95
N ALA A 49 -12.57 -1.96 -9.60
CA ALA A 49 -13.30 -1.52 -10.78
C ALA A 49 -13.18 -2.52 -11.94
N ALA A 50 -12.00 -3.11 -12.16
CA ALA A 50 -11.79 -4.12 -13.19
C ALA A 50 -12.57 -5.41 -12.89
N LEU A 51 -12.61 -5.85 -11.62
CA LEU A 51 -13.37 -7.02 -11.18
C LEU A 51 -14.87 -6.81 -11.35
N GLN A 52 -15.40 -5.66 -10.94
CA GLN A 52 -16.81 -5.31 -11.14
C GLN A 52 -17.17 -5.31 -12.64
N LYS A 53 -16.31 -4.72 -13.50
CA LYS A 53 -16.52 -4.77 -14.95
C LYS A 53 -16.43 -6.18 -15.53
N ALA A 54 -15.54 -7.03 -15.01
CA ALA A 54 -15.43 -8.42 -15.43
C ALA A 54 -16.70 -9.22 -15.07
N GLU A 55 -17.27 -8.97 -13.90
CA GLU A 55 -18.55 -9.57 -13.51
C GLU A 55 -19.69 -9.11 -14.42
N LEU A 56 -19.77 -7.81 -14.73
CA LEU A 56 -20.75 -7.27 -15.69
C LEU A 56 -20.58 -7.89 -17.08
N ALA A 57 -19.34 -7.98 -17.57
CA ALA A 57 -19.03 -8.56 -18.88
C ALA A 57 -19.40 -10.05 -18.96
N SER A 58 -19.26 -10.80 -17.85
CA SER A 58 -19.63 -12.22 -17.77
C SER A 58 -21.16 -12.43 -17.85
N LYS A 59 -21.94 -11.49 -17.32
CA LYS A 59 -23.42 -11.52 -17.33
C LYS A 59 -24.04 -10.88 -18.58
N GLU A 60 -23.23 -10.21 -19.41
CA GLU A 60 -23.69 -9.47 -20.58
C GLU A 60 -24.08 -10.43 -21.73
N LYS A 61 -25.28 -10.21 -22.29
CA LYS A 61 -25.81 -11.01 -23.39
C LYS A 61 -25.54 -10.38 -24.74
N ASN A 62 -25.35 -9.06 -24.79
CA ASN A 62 -25.01 -8.36 -26.01
C ASN A 62 -23.52 -8.50 -26.31
N ARG A 63 -23.18 -9.22 -27.38
CA ARG A 63 -21.80 -9.45 -27.81
C ARG A 63 -21.01 -8.17 -28.03
N ALA A 64 -21.61 -7.12 -28.60
CA ALA A 64 -20.91 -5.86 -28.82
C ALA A 64 -20.59 -5.14 -27.50
N SER A 65 -21.55 -5.13 -26.57
CA SER A 65 -21.37 -4.59 -25.21
C SER A 65 -20.29 -5.37 -24.44
N ALA A 66 -20.35 -6.69 -24.48
CA ALA A 66 -19.37 -7.56 -23.83
C ALA A 66 -17.95 -7.34 -24.39
N VAL A 67 -17.79 -7.14 -25.70
CA VAL A 67 -16.49 -6.83 -26.31
C VAL A 67 -15.96 -5.47 -25.85
N ALA A 68 -16.83 -4.46 -25.74
CA ALA A 68 -16.45 -3.14 -25.23
C ALA A 68 -15.97 -3.21 -23.78
N LEU A 69 -16.72 -3.86 -22.88
CA LEU A 69 -16.33 -4.08 -21.50
C LEU A 69 -15.00 -4.83 -21.38
N ASN A 70 -14.82 -5.90 -22.16
CA ASN A 70 -13.56 -6.65 -22.20
C ASN A 70 -12.37 -5.84 -22.72
N ALA A 71 -12.59 -4.91 -23.66
CA ALA A 71 -11.54 -4.00 -24.10
C ALA A 71 -11.13 -3.03 -22.99
N GLU A 72 -12.08 -2.53 -22.20
CA GLU A 72 -11.78 -1.70 -21.03
C GLU A 72 -11.02 -2.46 -19.94
N ILE A 73 -11.43 -3.69 -19.62
CA ILE A 73 -10.73 -4.56 -18.66
C ILE A 73 -9.27 -4.76 -19.09
N ARG A 74 -9.03 -5.02 -20.39
CA ARG A 74 -7.67 -5.14 -20.92
C ARG A 74 -6.86 -3.86 -20.77
N ARG A 75 -7.45 -2.69 -20.99
CA ARG A 75 -6.78 -1.39 -20.78
C ARG A 75 -6.41 -1.17 -19.31
N THR A 76 -7.32 -1.48 -18.39
CA THR A 76 -7.03 -1.37 -16.95
C THR A 76 -5.95 -2.36 -16.53
N LYS A 77 -6.00 -3.61 -16.99
CA LYS A 77 -4.95 -4.60 -16.76
C LYS A 77 -3.58 -4.11 -17.24
N ALA A 78 -3.52 -3.50 -18.43
CA ALA A 78 -2.27 -2.95 -18.97
C ALA A 78 -1.70 -1.82 -18.09
N ARG A 79 -2.54 -0.90 -17.61
CA ARG A 79 -2.09 0.14 -16.67
C ARG A 79 -1.60 -0.45 -15.35
N LEU A 80 -2.33 -1.41 -14.78
CA LEU A 80 -1.93 -2.07 -13.53
C LEU A 80 -0.56 -2.75 -13.65
N LEU A 81 -0.25 -3.37 -14.79
CA LEU A 81 1.07 -3.97 -15.04
C LEU A 81 2.21 -2.93 -15.03
N GLU A 82 1.93 -1.66 -15.30
CA GLU A 82 2.91 -0.58 -15.21
C GLU A 82 3.00 0.03 -13.80
N GLU A 83 1.89 0.07 -13.05
CA GLU A 83 1.83 0.67 -11.71
C GLU A 83 2.34 -0.27 -10.61
N VAL A 84 2.12 -1.59 -10.72
CA VAL A 84 2.58 -2.58 -9.72
C VAL A 84 4.10 -2.52 -9.51
N PRO A 85 4.95 -2.47 -10.55
CA PRO A 85 6.41 -2.31 -10.35
C PRO A 85 6.79 -0.98 -9.68
N LYS A 86 6.01 0.10 -9.86
CA LYS A 86 6.26 1.37 -9.17
C LYS A 86 5.93 1.25 -7.68
N LEU A 87 4.85 0.55 -7.38
CA LEU A 87 4.42 0.25 -6.01
C LEU A 87 5.47 -0.60 -5.27
N GLU A 88 6.03 -1.63 -5.92
CA GLU A 88 7.13 -2.44 -5.38
C GLU A 88 8.36 -1.59 -5.04
N ARG A 89 8.77 -0.68 -5.94
CA ARG A 89 9.91 0.24 -5.69
C ARG A 89 9.65 1.15 -4.50
N LEU A 90 8.42 1.67 -4.37
CA LEU A 90 8.03 2.52 -3.24
C LEU A 90 7.99 1.73 -1.92
N ALA A 91 7.55 0.46 -1.94
CA ALA A 91 7.58 -0.42 -0.78
C ALA A 91 9.01 -0.64 -0.27
N ILE A 92 9.94 -0.99 -1.18
CA ILE A 92 11.36 -1.19 -0.85
C ILE A 92 11.96 0.09 -0.26
N LYS A 93 11.64 1.25 -0.85
CA LYS A 93 12.10 2.56 -0.37
C LYS A 93 11.56 2.87 1.03
N LYS A 94 10.31 2.53 1.32
CA LYS A 94 9.63 2.82 2.59
C LYS A 94 10.12 1.94 3.75
N VAL A 95 10.46 0.69 3.50
CA VAL A 95 10.96 -0.24 4.55
C VAL A 95 12.47 -0.11 4.80
N GLY A 96 13.14 0.80 4.10
CA GLY A 96 14.53 1.20 4.38
C GLY A 96 15.49 0.02 4.40
N ASN A 97 15.83 -0.53 3.24
CA ASN A 97 16.95 -1.47 3.01
C ASN A 97 17.15 -2.56 4.10
N SER A 98 16.07 -3.00 4.73
CA SER A 98 16.13 -4.03 5.76
C SER A 98 16.32 -5.37 5.05
N PRO A 99 17.44 -6.10 5.30
CA PRO A 99 17.83 -7.28 4.52
C PRO A 99 16.83 -8.44 4.61
N SER A 100 15.83 -8.35 5.50
CA SER A 100 14.78 -9.36 5.68
C SER A 100 13.71 -9.38 4.59
N ILE A 101 13.52 -8.30 3.81
CA ILE A 101 12.47 -8.24 2.75
C ILE A 101 12.99 -8.67 1.37
N LEU A 102 14.30 -8.64 1.14
CA LEU A 102 14.93 -9.08 -0.11
C LEU A 102 14.86 -10.62 -0.32
N LEU A 103 14.18 -11.35 0.56
CA LEU A 103 14.02 -12.80 0.51
C LEU A 103 12.61 -13.28 0.16
N LEU A 104 11.67 -12.39 -0.22
CA LEU A 104 10.44 -12.87 -0.85
C LEU A 104 10.74 -13.19 -2.32
N PRO A 105 10.73 -14.48 -2.73
CA PRO A 105 10.88 -14.85 -4.13
C PRO A 105 9.73 -14.24 -4.92
N SER A 106 10.00 -13.89 -6.18
CA SER A 106 9.06 -13.40 -7.16
C SER A 106 7.78 -14.25 -7.19
N ILE A 107 6.72 -13.75 -6.55
CA ILE A 107 5.35 -14.31 -6.64
C ILE A 107 4.74 -14.07 -8.05
N VAL A 108 5.48 -13.43 -8.97
CA VAL A 108 4.96 -12.97 -10.26
C VAL A 108 5.36 -13.88 -11.43
N ASP A 109 6.18 -14.93 -11.22
CA ASP A 109 6.62 -15.82 -12.31
C ASP A 109 5.86 -17.15 -12.43
N ASP A 110 4.96 -17.49 -11.49
CA ASP A 110 4.11 -18.68 -11.57
C ASP A 110 2.63 -18.31 -11.39
N VAL A 111 1.91 -18.16 -12.53
CA VAL A 111 0.49 -18.50 -12.83
C VAL A 111 -0.01 -17.72 -14.06
#